data_AF-A0A5A8A4Y6-F1
#
_entry.id   AF-A0A5A8A4Y6-F1
#
_cell.length_a   1.000
_cell.length_b   1.000
_cell.length_c   1.000
_cell.angle_alpha   90.00
_cell.angle_beta   90.00
_cell.angle_gamma   90.00
#
_symmetry.space_group_name_H-M   'P 1'
#
loop_
_entity.id
_entity.type
_entity.pdbx_description
1 polymer ?
#
loop_
_entity_poly.entity_id
_entity_poly.type
_entity_poly.pdbx_seq_one_letter_code
_entity_poly.pdbx_strand_id
1 'polypeptide(L)'
;MFVVLKRAGRSVIQQNGREAVTQSGDLVVVDRQPLVEMTETDGRWILDVPRERLERVLGLARLYTALTVGADLASASLATTFFTELMTVRDRLGANAVAHDGNRHRSDRRRARRADGPEGAPIDPRQRRGSARQGVCRGQPE
;
A
#
# COMPACT_ATOMS: atom_id res chain seq x y z
N MET A 1 -6.01 -7.11 -7.19
CA MET A 1 -7.42 -7.50 -7.36
C MET A 1 -8.21 -6.22 -7.25
N PHE A 2 -9.33 -6.07 -7.93
CA PHE A 2 -10.00 -4.79 -8.00
C PHE A 2 -11.38 -4.83 -7.37
N VAL A 3 -11.74 -3.74 -6.71
CA VAL A 3 -13.14 -3.42 -6.41
C VAL A 3 -13.53 -2.30 -7.36
N VAL A 4 -14.59 -2.51 -8.11
CA VAL A 4 -15.15 -1.49 -9.00
C VAL A 4 -16.36 -0.89 -8.31
N LEU A 5 -16.36 0.42 -8.17
CA LEU A 5 -17.53 1.19 -7.75
C LEU A 5 -18.16 1.82 -8.98
N LYS A 6 -19.44 1.51 -9.25
CA LYS A 6 -20.20 2.14 -10.34
C LYS A 6 -20.79 3.46 -9.85
N ARG A 7 -20.53 4.54 -10.58
CA ARG A 7 -21.04 5.90 -10.30
C ARG A 7 -22.16 6.34 -11.22
N ALA A 8 -22.24 5.73 -12.39
CA ALA A 8 -23.23 6.06 -13.39
C ALA A 8 -23.40 4.87 -14.33
N GLY A 9 -24.63 4.77 -14.85
CA GLY A 9 -25.00 3.78 -15.86
C GLY A 9 -25.13 2.36 -15.33
N ARG A 10 -25.17 1.44 -16.30
CA ARG A 10 -25.41 0.01 -16.10
C ARG A 10 -24.39 -0.77 -16.91
N SER A 11 -23.91 -1.87 -16.34
CA SER A 11 -23.04 -2.81 -17.03
C SER A 11 -23.29 -4.24 -16.59
N VAL A 12 -22.93 -5.17 -17.46
CA VAL A 12 -22.91 -6.59 -17.18
C VAL A 12 -21.45 -7.04 -17.23
N ILE A 13 -20.98 -7.66 -16.16
CA ILE A 13 -19.61 -8.17 -16.04
C ILE A 13 -19.69 -9.68 -15.97
N GLN A 14 -18.91 -10.36 -16.80
CA GLN A 14 -18.71 -11.80 -16.72
C GLN A 14 -17.25 -12.13 -16.44
N GLN A 15 -17.02 -12.91 -15.37
CA GLN A 15 -15.68 -13.37 -14.98
C GLN A 15 -15.76 -14.73 -14.28
N ASN A 16 -14.87 -15.64 -14.66
CA ASN A 16 -14.79 -16.99 -14.07
C ASN A 16 -16.13 -17.76 -14.07
N GLY A 17 -16.91 -17.62 -15.15
CA GLY A 17 -18.22 -18.27 -15.30
C GLY A 17 -19.34 -17.66 -14.45
N ARG A 18 -19.10 -16.48 -13.86
CA ARG A 18 -20.10 -15.74 -13.07
C ARG A 18 -20.44 -14.44 -13.75
N GLU A 19 -21.69 -14.04 -13.62
CA GLU A 19 -22.22 -12.79 -14.13
C GLU A 19 -22.64 -11.87 -12.99
N ALA A 20 -22.33 -10.59 -13.13
CA ALA A 20 -22.82 -9.52 -12.28
C ALA A 20 -23.46 -8.45 -13.17
N VAL A 21 -24.74 -8.17 -12.92
CA VAL A 21 -25.40 -6.98 -13.43
C VAL A 21 -25.21 -5.88 -12.39
N THR A 22 -24.58 -4.78 -12.78
CA THR A 22 -24.25 -3.67 -11.89
C THR A 22 -24.86 -2.37 -12.39
N GLN A 23 -25.34 -1.55 -11.47
CA GLN A 23 -25.87 -0.22 -11.71
C GLN A 23 -25.14 0.83 -10.86
N SER A 24 -25.48 2.10 -11.05
CA SER A 24 -24.97 3.19 -10.23
C SER A 24 -25.14 2.95 -8.73
N GLY A 25 -24.07 3.13 -7.96
CA GLY A 25 -23.99 2.88 -6.52
C GLY A 25 -23.50 1.47 -6.14
N ASP A 26 -23.45 0.52 -7.08
CA ASP A 26 -23.00 -0.83 -6.79
C ASP A 26 -21.48 -0.91 -6.64
N LEU A 27 -21.03 -1.81 -5.76
CA LEU A 27 -19.65 -2.29 -5.73
C LEU A 27 -19.59 -3.71 -6.30
N VAL A 28 -18.59 -3.98 -7.12
CA VAL A 28 -18.36 -5.32 -7.64
C VAL A 28 -16.90 -5.72 -7.49
N VAL A 29 -16.71 -6.98 -7.11
CA VAL A 29 -15.40 -7.57 -6.91
C VAL A 29 -14.91 -8.23 -8.20
N VAL A 30 -13.70 -7.86 -8.64
CA VAL A 30 -13.13 -8.29 -9.91
C VAL A 30 -11.70 -8.80 -9.69
N ASP A 31 -11.38 -10.00 -10.18
CA ASP A 31 -10.02 -10.53 -10.15
C ASP A 31 -9.18 -9.97 -11.31
N ARG A 32 -7.85 -10.11 -11.25
CA ARG A 32 -6.92 -9.66 -12.29
C ARG A 32 -6.91 -10.56 -13.54
N GLN A 33 -7.85 -11.49 -13.64
CA GLN A 33 -8.00 -12.37 -14.80
C GLN A 33 -8.81 -11.67 -15.91
N PRO A 34 -8.70 -12.10 -17.17
CA PRO A 34 -9.54 -11.59 -18.24
C PRO A 34 -11.02 -11.61 -17.85
N LEU A 35 -11.74 -10.56 -18.21
CA LEU A 35 -13.17 -10.42 -17.98
C LEU A 35 -13.83 -9.90 -19.26
N VAL A 36 -15.12 -10.20 -19.41
CA VAL A 36 -15.98 -9.59 -20.43
C VAL A 36 -16.89 -8.59 -19.75
N GLU A 37 -16.96 -7.37 -20.27
CA GLU A 37 -17.85 -6.33 -19.76
C GLU A 37 -18.64 -5.71 -20.92
N MET A 38 -19.96 -5.64 -20.76
CA MET A 38 -20.85 -4.88 -21.63
C MET A 38 -21.38 -3.68 -20.85
N THR A 39 -21.21 -2.48 -21.40
CA THR A 39 -21.57 -1.23 -20.72
C THR A 39 -22.38 -0.32 -21.64
N GLU A 40 -23.51 0.20 -21.15
CA GLU A 40 -24.37 1.14 -21.89
C GLU A 40 -23.94 2.61 -21.69
N THR A 41 -23.53 2.96 -20.48
CA THR A 41 -22.97 4.27 -20.09
C THR A 41 -22.02 4.02 -18.93
N ASP A 42 -20.78 4.53 -18.97
CA ASP A 42 -19.77 4.20 -17.96
C ASP A 42 -19.35 5.42 -17.14
N GLY A 43 -19.49 5.30 -15.83
CA GLY A 43 -18.76 6.09 -14.86
C GLY A 43 -18.39 5.19 -13.71
N ARG A 44 -17.09 4.97 -13.46
CA ARG A 44 -16.64 4.06 -12.40
C ARG A 44 -15.34 4.48 -11.75
N TRP A 45 -15.12 4.00 -10.54
CA TRP A 45 -13.80 4.01 -9.89
C TRP A 45 -13.31 2.58 -9.73
N ILE A 46 -12.01 2.40 -9.96
CA ILE A 46 -11.33 1.12 -9.81
C ILE A 46 -10.36 1.26 -8.66
N LEU A 47 -10.57 0.47 -7.61
CA LEU A 47 -9.71 0.43 -6.44
C LEU A 47 -8.83 -0.81 -6.53
N ASP A 48 -7.51 -0.65 -6.62
CA ASP A 48 -6.61 -1.80 -6.44
C ASP A 48 -6.53 -2.14 -4.97
N VAL A 49 -7.08 -3.30 -4.64
CA VAL A 49 -7.07 -3.84 -3.29
C VAL A 49 -6.08 -5.01 -3.25
N PRO A 50 -5.09 -4.98 -2.33
CA PRO A 50 -4.21 -6.12 -2.11
C PRO A 50 -5.05 -7.36 -1.82
N ARG A 51 -4.75 -8.45 -2.53
CA ARG A 51 -5.54 -9.69 -2.49
C ARG A 51 -5.68 -10.20 -1.06
N GLU A 52 -4.62 -10.11 -0.28
CA GLU A 52 -4.53 -10.59 1.10
C GLU A 52 -5.48 -9.83 2.04
N ARG A 53 -5.80 -8.57 1.74
CA ARG A 53 -6.78 -7.80 2.54
C ARG A 53 -8.19 -8.30 2.29
N LEU A 54 -8.49 -8.60 1.03
CA LEU A 54 -9.81 -9.02 0.61
C LEU A 54 -10.06 -10.48 1.02
N GLU A 55 -9.02 -11.31 0.95
CA GLU A 55 -9.07 -12.71 1.40
C GLU A 55 -9.26 -12.86 2.91
N ARG A 56 -8.80 -11.90 3.72
CA ARG A 56 -9.05 -11.91 5.16
C ARG A 56 -10.51 -11.70 5.53
N VAL A 57 -11.27 -10.97 4.71
CA VAL A 57 -12.66 -10.62 4.98
C VAL A 57 -13.61 -11.62 4.32
N LEU A 58 -13.36 -11.96 3.06
CA LEU A 58 -14.25 -12.81 2.28
C LEU A 58 -13.82 -14.28 2.26
N GLY A 59 -12.60 -14.63 2.65
CA GLY A 59 -12.01 -15.94 2.35
C GLY A 59 -11.41 -15.97 0.95
N LEU A 60 -11.26 -17.14 0.32
CA LEU A 60 -10.61 -17.26 -0.99
C LEU A 60 -11.24 -16.32 -2.04
N ALA A 61 -10.55 -15.23 -2.36
CA ALA A 61 -11.15 -14.08 -3.04
C ALA A 61 -11.60 -14.39 -4.48
N ARG A 62 -11.00 -15.42 -5.09
CA ARG A 62 -11.39 -15.93 -6.42
C ARG A 62 -12.79 -16.54 -6.42
N LEU A 63 -13.29 -16.99 -5.26
CA LEU A 63 -14.66 -17.48 -5.09
C LEU A 63 -15.68 -16.35 -4.97
N TYR A 64 -15.25 -15.09 -5.03
CA TYR A 64 -16.10 -13.91 -4.91
C TYR A 64 -15.94 -12.97 -6.10
N THR A 65 -15.38 -13.44 -7.22
CA THR A 65 -15.44 -12.68 -8.47
C THR A 65 -16.89 -12.49 -8.90
N ALA A 66 -17.18 -11.32 -9.48
CA ALA A 66 -18.53 -10.89 -9.80
C ALA A 66 -19.48 -10.86 -8.58
N LEU A 67 -18.95 -10.81 -7.35
CA LEU A 67 -19.79 -10.52 -6.18
C LEU A 67 -20.19 -9.05 -6.22
N THR A 68 -21.49 -8.79 -6.26
CA THR A 68 -22.06 -7.46 -6.21
C THR A 68 -22.53 -7.14 -4.79
N VAL A 69 -22.13 -5.98 -4.27
CA VAL A 69 -22.75 -5.33 -3.12
C VAL A 69 -23.65 -4.24 -3.68
N GLY A 70 -24.96 -4.45 -3.57
CA GLY A 70 -25.97 -3.60 -4.19
C GLY A 70 -26.07 -2.22 -3.54
N ALA A 71 -26.39 -1.22 -4.34
CA ALA A 71 -26.61 0.17 -3.91
C ALA A 71 -27.71 0.34 -2.85
N ASP A 72 -28.61 -0.64 -2.72
CA ASP A 72 -29.65 -0.71 -1.69
C ASP A 72 -29.07 -0.96 -0.28
N LEU A 73 -27.84 -1.49 -0.20
CA LEU A 73 -27.18 -1.73 1.07
C LEU A 73 -26.54 -0.44 1.60
N ALA A 74 -26.77 -0.16 2.88
CA ALA A 74 -26.20 1.01 3.56
C ALA A 74 -24.67 1.05 3.48
N SER A 75 -24.00 -0.11 3.47
CA SER A 75 -22.55 -0.22 3.30
C SER A 75 -22.07 0.24 1.93
N ALA A 76 -22.83 -0.06 0.86
CA ALA A 76 -22.51 0.39 -0.49
C ALA A 76 -22.70 1.90 -0.63
N SER A 77 -23.78 2.43 -0.08
CA SER A 77 -24.05 3.86 0.00
C SER A 77 -22.92 4.60 0.74
N LEU A 78 -22.53 4.11 1.93
CA LEU A 78 -21.45 4.70 2.72
C LEU A 78 -20.13 4.72 1.94
N ALA A 79 -19.75 3.60 1.31
CA ALA A 79 -18.53 3.54 0.52
C ALA A 79 -18.58 4.52 -0.66
N THR A 80 -19.72 4.58 -1.36
CA THR A 80 -19.94 5.49 -2.49
C THR A 80 -19.78 6.95 -2.08
N THR A 81 -20.44 7.36 -1.00
CA THR A 81 -20.34 8.70 -0.46
C THR A 81 -18.91 9.01 -0.03
N PHE A 82 -18.27 8.10 0.72
CA PHE A 82 -16.90 8.28 1.17
C PHE A 82 -15.93 8.55 0.01
N PHE A 83 -15.97 7.72 -1.04
CA PHE A 83 -15.08 7.91 -2.18
C PHE A 83 -15.44 9.14 -3.02
N THR A 84 -16.72 9.51 -3.08
CA THR A 84 -17.16 10.75 -3.73
C THR A 84 -16.59 11.97 -3.05
N GLU A 85 -16.75 12.06 -1.72
CA GLU A 85 -16.18 13.15 -0.93
C GLU A 85 -14.65 13.16 -1.00
N LEU A 86 -14.02 11.98 -0.91
CA LEU A 86 -12.57 11.86 -1.02
C LEU A 86 -12.04 12.40 -2.35
N MET A 87 -12.72 12.12 -3.45
CA MET A 87 -12.34 12.64 -4.77
C MET A 87 -12.55 14.16 -4.87
N THR A 88 -13.59 14.69 -4.24
CA THR A 88 -13.85 16.14 -4.19
C THR A 88 -12.77 16.91 -3.41
N VAL A 89 -12.29 16.34 -2.30
CA VAL A 89 -11.26 16.99 -1.46
C VAL A 89 -9.83 16.61 -1.85
N ARG A 90 -9.64 15.71 -2.82
CA ARG A 90 -8.33 15.18 -3.22
C ARG A 90 -7.30 16.26 -3.47
N ASP A 91 -7.68 17.31 -4.19
CA ASP A 91 -6.75 18.38 -4.57
C ASP A 91 -6.36 19.27 -3.38
N ARG A 92 -7.08 19.14 -2.25
CA ARG A 92 -6.79 19.79 -0.97
C ARG A 92 -6.04 18.88 0.01
N LEU A 93 -5.90 17.59 -0.29
CA LEU A 93 -5.02 16.68 0.44
C LEU A 93 -3.58 16.98 0.03
N GLY A 94 -3.04 18.09 0.53
CA GLY A 94 -1.62 18.44 0.36
C GLY A 94 -0.73 17.33 0.94
N ALA A 95 0.55 17.32 0.51
CA ALA A 95 1.58 16.31 0.83
C ALA A 95 1.72 15.91 2.32
N ASN A 96 1.13 16.68 3.24
CA ASN A 96 1.10 16.42 4.68
C ASN A 96 0.23 15.22 5.10
N ALA A 97 -0.72 14.77 4.25
CA ALA A 97 -1.54 13.58 4.56
C ALA A 97 -0.73 12.26 4.57
N VAL A 98 0.43 12.23 3.90
CA VAL A 98 1.30 11.05 3.78
C VAL A 98 2.19 10.85 5.03
N ALA A 99 2.25 11.85 5.91
CA ALA A 99 3.16 11.85 7.06
C ALA A 99 2.81 10.78 8.13
N HIS A 100 1.57 10.28 8.17
CA HIS A 100 1.17 9.33 9.20
C HIS A 100 1.60 7.87 8.91
N ASP A 101 1.83 7.50 7.65
CA ASP A 101 2.21 6.12 7.26
C ASP A 101 3.75 5.95 7.15
N GLY A 102 4.49 7.04 6.88
CA GLY A 102 5.95 7.00 6.74
C GLY A 102 6.75 6.80 8.05
N ASN A 103 6.14 7.03 9.21
CA ASN A 103 6.88 7.02 10.49
C ASN A 103 7.05 5.61 11.10
N ARG A 104 6.19 4.64 10.75
CA ARG A 104 6.35 3.24 11.23
C ARG A 104 7.52 2.54 10.54
N HIS A 105 7.69 2.73 9.23
CA HIS A 105 8.69 1.99 8.47
C HIS A 105 10.14 2.46 8.71
N ARG A 106 10.33 3.73 9.09
CA ARG A 106 11.66 4.27 9.46
C ARG A 106 12.12 3.85 10.86
N SER A 107 11.18 3.63 11.77
CA SER A 107 11.42 3.21 13.14
C SER A 107 11.97 1.79 13.22
N ASP A 108 11.44 0.87 12.40
CA ASP A 108 11.89 -0.53 12.36
C ASP A 108 13.28 -0.70 11.75
N ARG A 109 13.61 0.05 10.69
CA ARG A 109 14.95 0.01 10.08
C ARG A 109 16.06 0.54 10.99
N ARG A 110 15.76 1.50 11.88
CA ARG A 110 16.72 1.98 12.87
C ARG A 110 16.96 0.98 14.01
N ARG A 111 15.96 0.16 14.37
CA ARG A 111 16.13 -0.94 15.34
C ARG A 111 16.95 -2.10 14.75
N ALA A 112 16.67 -2.50 13.52
CA ALA A 112 17.42 -3.57 12.85
C ALA A 112 18.91 -3.24 12.68
N ARG A 113 19.26 -1.98 12.33
CA ARG A 113 20.67 -1.55 12.22
C ARG A 113 21.42 -1.40 13.55
N ARG A 114 20.75 -1.41 14.71
CA ARG A 114 21.41 -1.42 16.02
C ARG A 114 21.64 -2.84 16.56
N ALA A 115 20.96 -3.84 16.00
CA ALA A 115 21.15 -5.24 16.40
C ALA A 115 22.35 -5.88 15.68
N ASP A 116 22.68 -5.41 14.47
CA ASP A 116 23.75 -5.98 13.66
C ASP A 116 24.96 -5.05 13.52
N GLY A 117 25.91 -5.16 14.46
CA GLY A 117 27.32 -4.85 14.20
C GLY A 117 28.10 -4.22 15.37
N PRO A 118 29.40 -4.56 15.54
CA PRO A 118 30.04 -5.86 15.37
C PRO A 118 30.56 -6.38 16.73
N GLU A 119 30.41 -7.69 16.95
CA GLU A 119 31.05 -8.40 18.05
C GLU A 119 32.57 -8.36 17.83
N GLY A 120 33.28 -7.66 18.74
CA GLY A 120 34.72 -7.44 18.66
C GLY A 120 35.49 -8.75 18.80
N ALA A 121 36.30 -9.06 17.78
CA ALA A 121 37.30 -10.12 17.83
C ALA A 121 38.34 -9.87 18.95
N PRO A 122 38.94 -10.92 19.53
CA PRO A 122 39.80 -10.80 20.71
C PRO A 122 41.13 -10.13 20.36
N ILE A 123 41.55 -9.22 21.24
CA ILE A 123 42.82 -8.49 21.18
C ILE A 123 43.96 -9.44 21.62
N ASP A 124 44.91 -9.72 20.73
CA ASP A 124 46.17 -10.42 21.04
C ASP A 124 47.17 -9.46 21.75
N PRO A 125 47.63 -9.76 22.97
CA PRO A 125 48.47 -8.84 23.75
C PRO A 125 49.97 -8.85 23.39
N ARG A 126 50.40 -9.48 22.28
CA ARG A 126 51.85 -9.66 22.00
C ARG A 126 52.53 -8.66 21.07
N GLN A 127 51.86 -7.64 20.55
CA GLN A 127 52.54 -6.56 19.79
C GLN A 127 52.80 -5.33 20.66
N ARG A 128 53.67 -5.48 21.66
CA ARG A 128 54.33 -4.37 22.37
C ARG A 128 55.84 -4.59 22.27
N ARG A 129 56.49 -3.93 21.32
CA ARG A 129 57.93 -3.55 21.36
C ARG A 129 58.34 -2.88 20.05
N GLY A 130 58.95 -1.70 20.16
CA GLY A 130 59.89 -1.23 19.14
C GLY A 130 59.94 0.28 18.93
N SER A 131 60.78 0.96 19.72
CA SER A 131 61.60 2.12 19.34
C SER A 131 60.91 3.37 18.77
N ALA A 132 60.74 4.46 19.53
CA ALA A 132 61.77 5.46 19.84
C ALA A 132 62.50 6.04 18.60
N ARG A 133 62.22 7.30 18.25
CA ARG A 133 63.11 8.47 18.48
C ARG A 133 62.73 9.68 17.61
N GLN A 134 62.68 10.84 18.29
CA GLN A 134 63.25 12.16 17.91
C GLN A 134 62.68 12.98 16.74
N GLY A 135 62.63 14.30 16.97
CA GLY A 135 62.53 15.35 15.95
C GLY A 135 61.44 16.39 16.25
N VAL A 136 61.60 17.25 17.27
CA VAL A 136 62.14 18.63 17.14
C VAL A 136 61.13 19.68 16.60
N CYS A 137 60.71 20.53 17.55
CA CYS A 137 60.54 21.99 17.53
C CYS A 137 59.70 22.74 16.46
N ARG A 138 58.69 23.43 17.02
CA ARG A 138 58.37 24.89 16.95
C ARG A 138 57.96 25.53 15.61
N GLY A 139 56.82 26.22 15.67
CA GLY A 139 56.55 27.45 14.91
C GLY A 139 55.10 27.62 14.50
N GLN A 140 54.28 28.27 15.35
CA GLN A 140 53.13 29.08 14.88
C GLN A 140 53.65 30.48 14.48
N PRO A 141 52.77 31.45 14.17
CA PRO A 141 51.95 31.60 12.96
C PRO A 141 52.29 32.94 12.27
N GLU A 142 51.74 33.21 11.08
CA GLU A 142 51.14 34.50 10.67
C GLU A 142 50.16 34.24 9.52
#